data_AF-A0A520CVD1-F1
#
_entry.id   AF-A0A520CVD1-F1
#
_cell.length_a   1.000
_cell.length_b   1.000
_cell.length_c   1.000
_cell.angle_alpha   90.00
_cell.angle_beta   90.00
_cell.angle_gamma   90.00
#
_symmetry.space_group_name_H-M   'P 1'
#
loop_
_entity.id
_entity.type
_entity.pdbx_description
1 polymer ?
#
loop_
_entity_poly.entity_id
_entity_poly.type
_entity_poly.pdbx_seq_one_letter_code
_entity_poly.pdbx_strand_id
1 'polypeptide(L)'
;MQTRKQVSARLSLKADMAALARERLRQGLPLTMERLKQRQADLIDSNDIDAYVALNWLEWHGGGLRLTITGRNVRAQVAPVPVFIDDDN
;
A
#
# COMPACT_ATOMS: atom_id res chain seq x y z
N MET A 1 -22.50 -33.69 -8.55
CA MET A 1 -21.15 -33.42 -9.12
C MET A 1 -21.07 -31.92 -9.46
N GLN A 2 -21.02 -31.02 -8.46
CA GLN A 2 -21.23 -29.58 -8.70
C GLN A 2 -20.50 -28.66 -7.69
N THR A 3 -19.23 -28.91 -7.39
CA THR A 3 -18.51 -28.12 -6.35
C THR A 3 -17.28 -27.37 -6.84
N ARG A 4 -16.89 -27.48 -8.12
CA ARG A 4 -15.68 -26.79 -8.63
C ARG A 4 -15.95 -25.37 -9.18
N LYS A 5 -17.11 -25.11 -9.79
CA LYS A 5 -17.38 -23.83 -10.48
C LYS A 5 -17.57 -22.64 -9.53
N GLN A 6 -18.14 -22.84 -8.34
CA GLN A 6 -18.40 -21.75 -7.39
C GLN A 6 -17.15 -21.26 -6.65
N VAL A 7 -16.16 -22.14 -6.44
CA VAL A 7 -14.95 -21.79 -5.70
C VAL A 7 -14.09 -20.80 -6.49
N SER A 8 -13.95 -20.98 -7.80
CA SER A 8 -13.18 -20.07 -8.67
C SER A 8 -13.71 -18.65 -8.71
N ALA A 9 -15.04 -18.45 -8.78
CA ALA A 9 -15.63 -17.11 -8.82
C ALA A 9 -15.42 -16.34 -7.49
N ARG A 10 -15.54 -17.04 -6.36
CA ARG A 10 -15.30 -16.46 -5.02
C ARG A 10 -13.84 -16.10 -4.78
N LEU A 11 -12.92 -16.86 -5.37
CA LEU A 11 -11.47 -16.57 -5.29
C LEU A 11 -11.11 -15.32 -6.11
N SER A 12 -11.69 -15.16 -7.30
CA SER A 12 -11.47 -13.98 -8.13
C SER A 12 -11.95 -12.71 -7.43
N LEU A 13 -13.20 -12.69 -6.93
CA LEU A 13 -13.77 -11.52 -6.28
C LEU A 13 -12.95 -11.03 -5.07
N LYS A 14 -12.39 -11.97 -4.29
CA LYS A 14 -11.50 -11.65 -3.16
C LYS A 14 -10.17 -11.06 -3.61
N ALA A 15 -9.61 -11.54 -4.72
CA ALA A 15 -8.38 -11.01 -5.30
C ALA A 15 -8.58 -9.58 -5.83
N ASP A 16 -9.70 -9.32 -6.51
CA ASP A 16 -10.07 -7.99 -7.00
C ASP A 16 -10.27 -7.00 -5.83
N MET A 17 -10.96 -7.41 -4.76
CA MET A 17 -11.10 -6.59 -3.55
C MET A 17 -9.75 -6.33 -2.87
N ALA A 18 -8.87 -7.33 -2.81
CA ALA A 18 -7.52 -7.17 -2.25
C ALA A 18 -6.67 -6.22 -3.10
N ALA A 19 -6.84 -6.23 -4.43
CA ALA A 19 -6.18 -5.30 -5.33
C ALA A 19 -6.67 -3.86 -5.12
N LEU A 20 -7.98 -3.64 -5.00
CA LEU A 20 -8.58 -2.34 -4.69
C LEU A 20 -8.15 -1.79 -3.32
N ALA A 21 -8.13 -2.64 -2.29
CA ALA A 21 -7.64 -2.26 -0.96
C ALA A 21 -6.17 -1.87 -1.00
N ARG A 22 -5.34 -2.64 -1.74
CA ARG A 22 -3.94 -2.29 -1.99
C ARG A 22 -3.81 -0.95 -2.69
N GLU A 23 -4.60 -0.68 -3.73
CA GLU A 23 -4.55 0.59 -4.46
C GLU A 23 -4.83 1.79 -3.54
N ARG A 24 -5.84 1.67 -2.66
CA ARG A 24 -6.12 2.68 -1.62
C ARG A 24 -4.95 2.89 -0.68
N LEU A 25 -4.38 1.80 -0.18
CA LEU A 25 -3.20 1.85 0.68
C LEU A 25 -1.99 2.44 -0.06
N ARG A 26 -1.80 2.12 -1.35
CA ARG A 26 -0.73 2.69 -2.17
C ARG A 26 -0.86 4.21 -2.25
N GLN A 27 -2.06 4.71 -2.55
CA GLN A 27 -2.35 6.14 -2.65
C GLN A 27 -2.16 6.86 -1.30
N GLY A 28 -2.50 6.21 -0.18
CA GLY A 28 -2.33 6.74 1.17
C GLY A 28 -0.89 6.66 1.72
N LEU A 29 -0.08 5.73 1.23
CA LEU A 29 1.28 5.46 1.70
C LEU A 29 2.20 6.70 1.74
N PRO A 30 2.28 7.58 0.72
CA PRO A 30 3.10 8.79 0.82
C PRO A 30 2.67 9.72 1.96
N LEU A 31 1.36 9.87 2.21
CA LEU A 31 0.85 10.68 3.31
C LEU A 31 1.15 10.02 4.67
N THR A 32 0.93 8.71 4.79
CA THR A 32 1.33 7.91 5.96
C THR A 32 2.83 8.05 6.24
N MET A 33 3.66 8.10 5.19
CA MET A 33 5.10 8.31 5.31
C MET A 33 5.47 9.69 5.85
N GLU A 34 4.83 10.74 5.37
CA GLU A 34 5.05 12.08 5.89
C GLU A 34 4.69 12.16 7.38
N ARG A 35 3.58 11.54 7.78
CA ARG A 35 3.18 11.46 9.19
C ARG A 35 4.19 10.67 10.03
N LEU A 36 4.65 9.51 9.56
CA LEU A 36 5.69 8.73 10.26
C LEU A 36 7.01 9.50 10.40
N LYS A 37 7.43 10.23 9.36
CA LYS A 37 8.63 11.10 9.40
C LYS A 37 8.48 12.24 10.42
N GLN A 38 7.26 12.78 10.57
CA GLN A 38 6.93 13.82 11.55
C GLN A 38 6.66 13.26 12.96
N ARG A 39 6.91 11.96 13.20
CA ARG A 39 6.56 11.24 14.45
C ARG A 39 5.07 11.27 14.79
N GLN A 40 4.21 11.52 13.81
CA GLN A 40 2.75 11.52 13.93
C GLN A 40 2.18 10.15 13.54
N ALA A 41 2.80 9.08 14.01
CA ALA A 41 2.29 7.72 13.80
C ALA A 41 0.87 7.55 14.39
N ASP A 42 0.61 8.26 15.48
CA ASP A 42 -0.67 8.26 16.21
C ASP A 42 -1.86 8.77 15.38
N LEU A 43 -1.59 9.58 14.34
CA LEU A 43 -2.62 10.09 13.44
C LEU A 43 -2.97 9.13 12.29
N ILE A 44 -2.26 8.01 12.19
CA ILE A 44 -2.54 6.96 11.22
C ILE A 44 -3.38 5.91 11.95
N ASP A 45 -4.46 5.49 11.30
CA ASP A 45 -5.31 4.44 11.86
C ASP A 45 -4.49 3.16 12.09
N SER A 46 -4.67 2.53 13.25
CA SER A 46 -3.94 1.30 13.60
C SER A 46 -4.21 0.18 12.60
N ASN A 47 -5.41 0.15 12.00
CA ASN A 47 -5.76 -0.82 10.97
C ASN A 47 -5.00 -0.58 9.65
N ASP A 48 -4.72 0.69 9.30
CA ASP A 48 -3.88 1.01 8.15
C ASP A 48 -2.43 0.59 8.41
N ILE A 49 -1.90 0.84 9.62
CA ILE A 49 -0.55 0.40 10.02
C ILE A 49 -0.44 -1.12 9.91
N ASP A 50 -1.41 -1.87 10.47
CA ASP A 50 -1.41 -3.33 10.40
C ASP A 50 -1.46 -3.82 8.96
N ALA A 51 -2.30 -3.21 8.11
CA ALA A 51 -2.36 -3.54 6.69
C ALA A 51 -1.03 -3.27 5.96
N TYR A 52 -0.34 -2.16 6.26
CA TYR A 52 0.96 -1.86 5.70
C TYR A 52 2.05 -2.85 6.15
N VAL A 53 2.00 -3.30 7.41
CA VAL A 53 2.91 -4.31 7.95
C VAL A 53 2.63 -5.68 7.33
N ALA A 54 1.36 -6.07 7.22
CA ALA A 54 0.94 -7.31 6.58
C ALA A 54 1.33 -7.37 5.09
N LEU A 55 1.32 -6.23 4.40
CA LEU A 55 1.78 -6.10 3.00
C LEU A 55 3.31 -6.05 2.87
N ASN A 56 4.05 -6.11 3.98
CA ASN A 56 5.50 -5.98 4.04
C ASN A 56 6.00 -4.64 3.47
N TRP A 57 5.18 -3.59 3.55
CA TRP A 57 5.56 -2.22 3.16
C TRP A 57 6.18 -1.46 4.32
N LEU A 58 5.71 -1.77 5.53
CA LEU A 58 6.28 -1.32 6.78
C LEU A 58 6.75 -2.51 7.60
N GLU A 59 7.76 -2.28 8.44
CA GLU A 59 8.22 -3.25 9.42
C GLU A 59 8.34 -2.58 10.79
N TRP A 60 8.01 -3.34 11.83
CA TRP A 60 8.30 -2.94 13.20
C TRP A 60 9.78 -3.17 13.50
N HIS A 61 10.50 -2.10 13.81
CA HIS A 61 11.91 -2.14 14.13
C HIS A 61 12.18 -1.45 15.47
N GLY A 62 12.39 -2.26 16.53
CA GLY A 62 12.88 -1.79 17.83
C GLY A 62 12.03 -0.69 18.49
N GLY A 63 10.71 -0.70 18.30
CA GLY A 63 9.79 0.29 18.88
C GLY A 63 9.36 1.43 17.93
N GLY A 64 9.80 1.41 16.66
CA GLY A 64 9.32 2.31 15.63
C GLY A 64 8.96 1.59 14.34
N LEU A 65 8.18 2.25 13.48
CA LEU A 65 7.89 1.74 12.13
C LEU A 65 8.99 2.20 11.18
N ARG A 66 9.51 1.26 10.40
CA ARG A 66 10.51 1.50 9.37
C ARG A 66 9.97 1.13 8.00
N LEU A 67 10.38 1.89 6.98
CA LEU A 67 10.01 1.62 5.60
C LEU A 67 10.87 0.51 5.01
N THR A 68 10.22 -0.53 4.49
CA THR A 68 10.91 -1.64 3.82
C THR A 68 11.29 -1.25 2.39
N ILE A 69 12.01 -2.16 1.72
CA ILE A 69 12.32 -2.03 0.28
C ILE A 69 11.02 -2.03 -0.53
N THR A 70 10.05 -2.88 -0.20
CA THR A 70 8.76 -2.97 -0.91
C THR A 70 7.99 -1.66 -0.79
N GLY A 71 7.89 -1.09 0.42
CA GLY A 71 7.19 0.17 0.64
C GLY A 71 7.82 1.35 -0.14
N ARG A 72 9.15 1.39 -0.25
CA ARG A 72 9.85 2.38 -1.10
C ARG A 72 9.47 2.26 -2.57
N ASN A 73 9.46 1.05 -3.11
CA ASN A 73 9.08 0.80 -4.50
C ASN A 73 7.62 1.19 -4.76
N VAL A 74 6.72 0.84 -3.83
CA VAL A 74 5.31 1.21 -3.92
C VAL A 74 5.12 2.73 -3.88
N ARG A 75 5.82 3.44 -2.99
CA ARG A 75 5.80 4.91 -2.98
C ARG A 75 6.27 5.51 -4.30
N ALA A 76 7.32 4.96 -4.89
CA ALA A 76 7.87 5.41 -6.17
C ALA A 76 6.90 5.14 -7.34
N GLN A 77 6.05 4.11 -7.25
CA GLN A 77 5.00 3.84 -8.24
C GLN A 77 3.81 4.80 -8.15
N VAL A 78 3.57 5.36 -6.96
CA VAL A 78 2.43 6.24 -6.67
C VAL A 78 2.79 7.71 -6.86
N ALA A 79 4.02 8.08 -6.51
CA ALA A 79 4.56 9.36 -6.92
C ALA A 79 4.51 9.38 -8.46
N PRO A 80 3.84 10.35 -9.08
CA PRO A 80 3.90 10.47 -10.52
C PRO A 80 5.37 10.52 -10.88
N VAL A 81 5.80 9.62 -11.78
CA VAL A 81 7.02 9.87 -12.54
C VAL A 81 6.88 11.30 -13.01
N PRO A 82 7.83 12.21 -12.69
CA PRO A 82 7.80 13.52 -13.29
C PRO A 82 7.82 13.25 -14.79
N VAL A 83 6.66 13.40 -15.42
CA VAL A 83 6.57 13.58 -16.85
C VAL A 83 7.32 14.89 -17.04
N PHE A 84 8.61 14.75 -17.37
CA PHE A 84 9.35 15.82 -18.03
C PHE A 84 8.61 16.01 -19.36
N ILE A 85 7.51 16.75 -19.31
CA ILE A 85 6.99 17.43 -20.48
C ILE A 85 8.07 18.48 -20.71
N ASP A 86 9.04 18.11 -21.53
CA ASP A 86 9.83 19.08 -22.27
C ASP A 86 8.79 19.90 -23.06
N ASP A 87 8.40 21.03 -22.48
CA ASP A 87 7.68 22.09 -23.15
C ASP A 87 8.68 22.75 -24.11
N ASP A 88 9.02 22.04 -25.18
CA ASP A 88 9.76 22.55 -26.33
C ASP A 88 9.15 21.96 -27.61
N ASN A 89 8.11 22.65 -28.12
CA ASN A 89 7.89 22.92 -29.55
C ASN A 89 6.59 23.72 -29.77
#